data_AF-A0A5M6J1F0-F1
#
_entry.id   AF-A0A5M6J1F0-F1
#
_cell.length_a   1.000
_cell.length_b   1.000
_cell.length_c   1.000
_cell.angle_alpha   90.00
_cell.angle_beta   90.00
_cell.angle_gamma   90.00
#
_symmetry.space_group_name_H-M   'P 1'
#
loop_
_entity.id
_entity.type
_entity.pdbx_description
1 polymer ?
#
loop_
_entity_poly.entity_id
_entity_poly.type
_entity_poly.pdbx_seq_one_letter_code
_entity_poly.pdbx_strand_id
1 'polypeptide(L)'
;MTLTAQQLADVRHYMGYSVAGDAASRPWGEPAYSGASGMGMSLEYRLAHLSAEEEARLAGFFLASLAARERDIQDAAATLDTAAAAAWNRNPNEIAERRALFTALRLDLCRFLGFPPGSGLATGNRLVRG
;
A
#
# COMPACT_ATOMS: atom_id res chain seq x y z
N MET A 1 -1.61 -18.55 9.83
CA MET A 1 -2.91 -18.61 9.14
C MET A 1 -2.60 -18.48 7.65
N THR A 2 -3.58 -18.25 6.78
CA THR A 2 -3.29 -17.90 5.38
C THR A 2 -4.02 -16.61 5.08
N LEU A 3 -3.34 -15.66 4.43
CA LEU A 3 -3.93 -14.37 4.05
C LEU A 3 -5.19 -14.57 3.21
N THR A 4 -6.22 -13.76 3.48
CA THR A 4 -7.46 -13.78 2.70
C THR A 4 -7.23 -13.15 1.32
N ALA A 5 -8.11 -13.46 0.36
CA ALA A 5 -8.06 -12.85 -0.97
C ALA A 5 -8.11 -11.30 -0.91
N GLN A 6 -8.90 -10.75 0.03
CA GLN A 6 -8.98 -9.31 0.26
C GLN A 6 -7.64 -8.76 0.75
N GLN A 7 -7.01 -9.39 1.75
CA GLN A 7 -5.70 -8.95 2.26
C GLN A 7 -4.63 -8.98 1.17
N LEU A 8 -4.64 -10.00 0.30
CA LEU A 8 -3.73 -10.07 -0.84
C LEU A 8 -3.95 -8.91 -1.84
N ALA A 9 -5.21 -8.51 -2.07
CA ALA A 9 -5.51 -7.35 -2.91
C ALA A 9 -5.05 -6.04 -2.25
N ASP A 10 -5.31 -5.87 -0.95
CA ASP A 10 -4.94 -4.69 -0.17
C ASP A 10 -3.41 -4.51 -0.14
N VAL A 11 -2.64 -5.58 0.02
CA VAL A 11 -1.17 -5.54 -0.06
C VAL A 11 -0.72 -4.95 -1.39
N ARG A 12 -1.25 -5.44 -2.52
CA ARG A 12 -0.87 -4.94 -3.87
C ARG A 12 -1.22 -3.47 -4.03
N HIS A 13 -2.43 -3.09 -3.61
CA HIS A 13 -2.90 -1.71 -3.64
C HIS A 13 -1.98 -0.78 -2.82
N TYR A 14 -1.69 -1.15 -1.57
CA TYR A 14 -0.85 -0.35 -0.69
C TYR A 14 0.61 -0.34 -1.13
N MET A 15 1.12 -1.37 -1.81
CA MET A 15 2.45 -1.32 -2.41
C MET A 15 2.51 -0.54 -3.73
N GLY A 16 1.35 -0.04 -4.22
CA GLY A 16 1.28 0.78 -5.42
C GLY A 16 1.37 0.00 -6.72
N TYR A 17 1.12 -1.31 -6.68
CA TYR A 17 0.99 -2.10 -7.89
C TYR A 17 -0.40 -1.94 -8.50
N SER A 18 -0.49 -2.18 -9.81
CA SER A 18 -1.76 -2.19 -10.53
C SER A 18 -2.71 -3.26 -9.96
N VAL A 19 -3.99 -3.16 -10.31
CA VAL A 19 -4.97 -4.20 -10.01
C VAL A 19 -4.63 -5.46 -10.81
N ALA A 20 -4.66 -6.62 -10.15
CA ALA A 20 -4.38 -7.89 -10.82
C ALA A 20 -5.55 -8.35 -11.70
N GLY A 21 -6.81 -8.08 -11.34
CA GLY A 21 -7.99 -8.57 -12.05
C GLY A 21 -8.48 -9.93 -11.53
N ASP A 22 -9.05 -10.76 -12.40
CA ASP A 22 -9.63 -12.06 -12.05
C ASP A 22 -8.62 -13.23 -12.15
N ALA A 23 -9.09 -14.47 -11.95
CA ALA A 23 -8.24 -15.67 -12.04
C ALA A 23 -7.74 -15.99 -13.47
N ALA A 24 -8.30 -15.33 -14.51
CA ALA A 24 -7.78 -15.43 -15.87
C ALA A 24 -6.62 -14.46 -16.11
N SER A 25 -6.54 -13.38 -15.32
CA SER A 25 -5.32 -12.62 -15.18
C SER A 25 -4.22 -13.51 -14.61
N ARG A 26 -3.01 -13.39 -15.14
CA ARG A 26 -1.84 -14.19 -14.76
C ARG A 26 -0.90 -13.32 -13.93
N PRO A 27 -1.20 -13.01 -12.66
CA PRO A 27 -0.39 -12.10 -11.85
C PRO A 27 1.04 -12.61 -11.65
N TRP A 28 1.27 -13.93 -11.65
CA TRP A 28 2.60 -14.55 -11.61
C TRP A 28 3.48 -14.24 -12.86
N GLY A 29 2.88 -13.82 -13.96
CA GLY A 29 3.57 -13.44 -15.20
C GLY A 29 3.63 -11.94 -15.45
N GLU A 30 3.03 -11.12 -14.59
CA GLU A 30 3.11 -9.67 -14.74
C GLU A 30 4.47 -9.15 -14.26
N PRO A 31 5.24 -8.45 -15.11
CA PRO A 31 6.51 -7.82 -14.73
C PRO A 31 6.37 -6.90 -13.51
N ALA A 32 5.16 -6.36 -13.31
CA ALA A 32 4.81 -5.51 -12.19
C ALA A 32 5.03 -6.19 -10.84
N TYR A 33 4.82 -7.51 -10.70
CA TYR A 33 4.94 -8.24 -9.43
C TYR A 33 6.16 -9.17 -9.34
N SER A 34 6.89 -9.35 -10.45
CA SER A 34 8.00 -10.31 -10.57
C SER A 34 9.40 -9.67 -10.60
N GLY A 35 9.53 -8.41 -11.01
CA GLY A 35 10.83 -7.76 -11.25
C GLY A 35 11.66 -7.39 -10.01
N ALA A 36 11.37 -7.96 -8.84
CA ALA A 36 11.52 -7.21 -7.59
C ALA A 36 12.23 -7.92 -6.43
N SER A 37 12.07 -9.23 -6.26
CA SER A 37 12.85 -9.92 -5.25
C SER A 37 14.23 -10.14 -5.83
N GLY A 38 15.28 -9.69 -5.13
CA GLY A 38 16.68 -9.98 -5.50
C GLY A 38 17.01 -11.49 -5.59
N MET A 39 16.05 -12.37 -5.32
CA MET A 39 16.10 -13.83 -5.43
C MET A 39 15.24 -14.40 -6.59
N GLY A 40 14.61 -13.56 -7.43
CA GLY A 40 13.80 -14.03 -8.58
C GLY A 40 12.42 -14.60 -8.19
N MET A 41 11.89 -14.23 -7.03
CA MET A 41 10.59 -14.71 -6.53
C MET A 41 9.47 -13.68 -6.77
N SER A 42 8.26 -14.12 -7.13
CA SER A 42 7.10 -13.23 -7.22
C SER A 42 6.57 -12.80 -5.85
N LEU A 43 5.89 -11.65 -5.80
CA LEU A 43 5.20 -11.17 -4.60
C LEU A 43 4.18 -12.20 -4.10
N GLU A 44 3.42 -12.80 -5.02
CA GLU A 44 2.45 -13.85 -4.76
C GLU A 44 3.09 -15.03 -4.02
N TYR A 45 4.25 -15.48 -4.49
CA TYR A 45 4.95 -16.58 -3.84
C TYR A 45 5.38 -16.18 -2.44
N ARG A 46 5.93 -14.97 -2.24
CA ARG A 46 6.33 -14.50 -0.91
C ARG A 46 5.13 -14.44 0.05
N LEU A 47 4.01 -13.87 -0.38
CA LEU A 47 2.80 -13.78 0.43
C LEU A 47 2.19 -15.15 0.78
N ALA A 48 2.36 -16.15 -0.09
CA ALA A 48 1.94 -17.52 0.17
C ALA A 48 2.85 -18.30 1.14
N HIS A 49 4.06 -17.82 1.40
CA HIS A 49 5.09 -18.54 2.18
C HIS A 49 5.63 -17.70 3.36
N LEU A 50 4.85 -16.75 3.88
CA LEU A 50 5.21 -16.03 5.09
C LEU A 50 5.18 -16.97 6.30
N SER A 51 6.08 -16.75 7.26
CA SER A 51 5.95 -17.33 8.60
C SER A 51 4.71 -16.79 9.30
N ALA A 52 4.25 -17.48 10.35
CA ALA A 52 3.06 -17.07 11.09
C ALA A 52 3.26 -15.68 11.75
N GLU A 53 4.48 -15.38 12.19
CA GLU A 53 4.86 -14.11 12.80
C GLU A 53 4.86 -12.96 11.78
N GLU A 54 5.38 -13.21 10.58
CA GLU A 54 5.37 -12.23 9.49
C GLU A 54 3.95 -11.95 8.99
N GLU A 55 3.12 -12.99 8.88
CA GLU A 55 1.71 -12.84 8.54
C GLU A 55 0.98 -12.02 9.61
N ALA A 56 1.21 -12.29 10.89
CA ALA A 56 0.63 -11.52 11.99
C ALA A 56 1.10 -10.07 11.96
N ARG A 57 2.37 -9.81 11.63
CA ARG A 57 2.90 -8.45 11.45
C ARG A 57 2.24 -7.75 10.25
N LEU A 58 2.08 -8.45 9.13
CA LEU A 58 1.46 -7.92 7.92
C LEU A 58 -0.02 -7.56 8.17
N ALA A 59 -0.81 -8.51 8.64
CA ALA A 59 -2.24 -8.33 8.84
C ALA A 59 -2.55 -7.42 10.05
N GLY A 60 -1.91 -7.69 11.19
CA GLY A 60 -2.22 -7.03 12.47
C GLY A 60 -1.65 -5.62 12.60
N PHE A 61 -0.52 -5.33 11.96
CA PHE A 61 0.08 -3.99 12.00
C PHE A 61 -0.06 -3.26 10.67
N PHE A 62 0.50 -3.77 9.59
CA PHE A 62 0.58 -3.00 8.33
C PHE A 62 -0.80 -2.74 7.72
N LEU A 63 -1.58 -3.80 7.44
CA LEU A 63 -2.88 -3.66 6.79
C LEU A 63 -3.87 -2.88 7.67
N ALA A 64 -3.91 -3.17 8.98
CA ALA A 64 -4.75 -2.45 9.92
C ALA A 64 -4.40 -0.94 9.98
N SER A 65 -3.12 -0.59 10.08
CA SER A 65 -2.67 0.81 10.16
C SER A 65 -2.85 1.57 8.85
N LEU A 66 -2.67 0.90 7.70
CA LEU A 66 -2.87 1.48 6.38
C LEU A 66 -4.35 1.79 6.13
N ALA A 67 -5.24 0.85 6.45
CA ALA A 67 -6.69 1.06 6.34
C ALA A 67 -7.17 2.20 7.25
N ALA A 68 -6.64 2.29 8.48
CA ALA A 68 -6.95 3.39 9.39
C ALA A 68 -6.51 4.75 8.81
N ARG A 69 -5.26 4.85 8.34
CA ARG A 69 -4.73 6.11 7.77
C ARG A 69 -5.42 6.54 6.49
N GLU A 70 -5.80 5.58 5.65
CA GLU A 70 -6.56 5.86 4.43
C GLU A 70 -7.94 6.45 4.77
N ARG A 71 -8.63 5.88 5.77
CA ARG A 71 -9.88 6.43 6.29
C ARG A 71 -9.70 7.82 6.89
N ASP A 72 -8.68 8.03 7.71
CA ASP A 72 -8.39 9.33 8.32
C ASP A 72 -8.22 10.44 7.27
N ILE A 73 -7.66 10.12 6.10
CA ILE A 73 -7.53 11.08 4.98
C ILE A 73 -8.90 11.45 4.42
N GLN A 74 -9.80 10.48 4.25
CA GLN A 74 -11.16 10.74 3.76
C GLN A 74 -11.99 11.54 4.77
N ASP A 75 -11.87 11.21 6.05
CA ASP A 75 -12.56 11.93 7.12
C ASP A 75 -12.09 13.39 7.23
N ALA A 76 -10.78 13.65 7.08
CA ALA A 76 -10.27 15.02 6.99
C ALA A 76 -10.76 15.77 5.75
N ALA A 77 -10.98 15.07 4.64
CA ALA A 77 -11.46 15.68 3.40
C ALA A 77 -12.91 16.16 3.50
N ALA A 78 -13.75 15.50 4.32
CA ALA A 78 -15.15 15.90 4.51
C ALA A 78 -15.33 17.32 5.06
N THR A 79 -14.27 17.93 5.60
CA THR A 79 -14.30 19.27 6.21
C THR A 79 -13.44 20.29 5.47
N LEU A 80 -13.01 20.00 4.22
CA LEU A 80 -12.14 20.89 3.43
C LEU A 80 -12.70 22.31 3.26
N ASP A 81 -14.02 22.45 3.16
CA ASP A 81 -14.67 23.74 2.86
C ASP A 81 -14.97 24.61 4.10
N THR A 82 -14.77 24.12 5.32
CA THR A 82 -15.29 24.76 6.56
C THR A 82 -14.24 25.50 7.38
N ALA A 83 -13.15 25.97 6.76
CA ALA A 83 -12.02 26.61 7.43
C ALA A 83 -12.35 27.88 8.27
N ALA A 84 -13.56 28.43 8.15
CA ALA A 84 -13.94 29.71 8.78
C ALA A 84 -14.97 29.62 9.93
N ALA A 85 -15.43 28.43 10.32
CA ALA A 85 -16.61 28.31 11.20
C ALA A 85 -16.33 28.03 12.69
N ALA A 86 -15.08 27.86 13.12
CA ALA A 86 -14.76 27.53 14.50
C ALA A 86 -13.66 28.44 15.08
N ALA A 87 -13.74 28.74 16.39
CA ALA A 87 -12.73 29.52 17.12
C ALA A 87 -11.34 28.84 17.22
N TRP A 88 -11.20 27.61 16.69
CA TRP A 88 -10.00 26.80 16.71
C TRP A 88 -9.30 26.87 15.36
N ASN A 89 -8.02 27.23 15.35
CA ASN A 89 -7.22 27.29 14.14
C ASN A 89 -6.92 25.87 13.64
N ARG A 90 -7.38 25.53 12.43
CA ARG A 90 -7.10 24.23 11.80
C ARG A 90 -5.71 24.22 11.17
N ASN A 91 -5.01 23.08 11.19
CA ASN A 91 -3.78 22.90 10.42
C ASN A 91 -4.08 22.89 8.91
N PRO A 92 -3.66 23.90 8.12
CA PRO A 92 -3.92 23.95 6.69
C PRO A 92 -3.19 22.85 5.91
N ASN A 93 -2.16 22.24 6.50
CA ASN A 93 -1.35 21.18 5.90
C ASN A 93 -1.80 19.77 6.32
N GLU A 94 -2.87 19.64 7.11
CA GLU A 94 -3.30 18.37 7.72
C GLU A 94 -3.41 17.23 6.69
N ILE A 95 -4.07 17.47 5.55
CA ILE A 95 -4.25 16.45 4.52
C ILE A 95 -2.91 16.08 3.86
N ALA A 96 -2.05 17.06 3.61
CA ALA A 96 -0.73 16.83 3.03
C ALA A 96 0.14 15.98 3.96
N GLU A 97 0.15 16.30 5.26
CA GLU A 97 0.87 15.57 6.28
C GLU A 97 0.34 14.15 6.46
N ARG A 98 -0.99 13.95 6.49
CA ARG A 98 -1.60 12.62 6.54
C ARG A 98 -1.25 11.78 5.32
N ARG A 99 -1.26 12.36 4.12
CA ARG A 99 -0.82 11.67 2.88
C ARG A 99 0.66 11.32 2.91
N ALA A 100 1.52 12.18 3.46
CA ALA A 100 2.95 11.90 3.63
C ALA A 100 3.18 10.73 4.59
N LEU A 101 2.48 10.74 5.74
CA LEU A 101 2.50 9.65 6.71
C LEU A 101 1.99 8.33 6.09
N PHE A 102 0.89 8.36 5.36
CA PHE A 102 0.37 7.20 4.64
C PHE A 102 1.38 6.65 3.63
N THR A 103 2.00 7.52 2.83
CA THR A 103 3.03 7.14 1.86
C THR A 103 4.26 6.52 2.55
N ALA A 104 4.72 7.10 3.67
CA ALA A 104 5.84 6.54 4.42
C ALA A 104 5.56 5.10 4.89
N LEU A 105 4.36 4.85 5.44
CA LEU A 105 3.98 3.51 5.89
C LEU A 105 3.86 2.50 4.74
N ARG A 106 3.38 2.94 3.56
CA ARG A 106 3.36 2.12 2.34
C ARG A 106 4.77 1.72 1.89
N LEU A 107 5.73 2.65 1.96
CA LEU A 107 7.13 2.36 1.65
C LEU A 107 7.77 1.42 2.68
N ASP A 108 7.39 1.54 3.96
CA ASP A 108 7.84 0.61 5.00
C ASP A 108 7.28 -0.80 4.78
N LEU A 109 6.03 -0.93 4.30
CA LEU A 109 5.49 -2.21 3.86
C LEU A 109 6.30 -2.82 2.72
N CYS A 110 6.65 -2.02 1.70
CA CYS A 110 7.51 -2.47 0.60
C CYS A 110 8.87 -2.99 1.10
N ARG A 111 9.50 -2.25 2.03
CA ARG A 111 10.76 -2.66 2.67
C ARG A 111 10.61 -3.95 3.48
N PHE A 112 9.55 -4.07 4.27
CA PHE A 112 9.25 -5.25 5.06
C PHE A 112 9.10 -6.49 4.19
N LEU A 113 8.33 -6.37 3.10
CA LEU A 113 8.16 -7.47 2.15
C LEU A 113 9.37 -7.67 1.25
N GLY A 114 10.36 -6.76 1.21
CA GLY A 114 11.54 -6.87 0.36
C GLY A 114 11.24 -6.76 -1.14
N PHE A 115 10.30 -5.89 -1.50
CA PHE A 115 9.90 -5.56 -2.87
C PHE A 115 10.02 -4.04 -3.08
N PRO A 116 10.43 -3.56 -4.27
CA PRO A 116 10.41 -2.15 -4.60
C PRO A 116 8.95 -1.66 -4.73
N PRO A 117 8.68 -0.38 -4.46
CA PRO A 117 7.35 0.19 -4.67
C PRO A 117 6.89 0.06 -6.12
N GLY A 118 5.60 -0.22 -6.32
CA GLY A 118 4.98 -0.24 -7.64
C GLY A 118 4.88 1.15 -8.27
N SER A 119 4.45 1.20 -9.54
CA SER A 119 4.37 2.44 -10.32
C SER A 119 3.46 3.50 -9.69
N GLY A 120 2.42 3.10 -8.96
CA GLY A 120 1.52 4.02 -8.24
C GLY A 120 2.15 4.70 -7.01
N LEU A 121 3.33 4.26 -6.59
CA LEU A 121 4.15 4.89 -5.54
C LEU A 121 5.42 5.55 -6.08
N ALA A 122 5.72 5.38 -7.37
CA ALA A 122 6.88 5.99 -7.99
C ALA A 122 6.66 7.52 -8.12
N THR A 123 7.64 8.30 -7.67
CA THR A 123 7.63 9.75 -7.85
C THR A 123 8.06 10.07 -9.29
N GLY A 124 7.08 10.15 -10.20
CA GLY A 124 7.28 10.47 -11.62
C GLY A 124 7.09 9.27 -12.56
N ASN A 125 6.77 9.56 -13.82
CA ASN A 125 6.60 8.56 -14.89
C ASN A 125 7.95 7.92 -15.26
N ARG A 126 8.46 7.03 -14.41
CA ARG A 126 9.62 6.22 -14.74
C ARG A 126 9.13 5.03 -15.56
N LEU A 127 9.35 5.08 -16.87
CA LEU A 127 9.19 3.94 -17.75
C LEU A 127 10.12 2.82 -17.27
N VAL A 128 9.56 1.79 -16.64
CA VAL A 128 10.29 0.55 -16.33
C VAL A 128 10.29 -0.26 -17.62
N ARG A 129 11.39 -0.19 -18.39
CA ARG A 129 11.63 -1.14 -19.48
C ARG A 129 12.00 -2.48 -18.85
N GLY A 130 11.14 -3.48 -19.07
CA GLY A 130 11.45 -4.89 -18.82
C GLY A 130 12.46 -5.44 -19.81
#